data_AF-A0AAD2CSP0-F1
#
_entry.id   AF-A0AAD2CSP0-F1
#
_cell.length_a   1.000
_cell.length_b   1.000
_cell.length_c   1.000
_cell.angle_alpha   90.00
_cell.angle_beta   90.00
_cell.angle_gamma   90.00
#
_symmetry.space_group_name_H-M   'P 1'
#
loop_
_entity.id
_entity.type
_entity.pdbx_description
1 polymer ?
#
loop_
_entity_poly.entity_id
_entity_poly.type
_entity_poly.pdbx_seq_one_letter_code
_entity_poly.pdbx_strand_id
1 'polypeptide(L)'
;MQSLTDSPNLSIIGSSTSSSNRISPTNNDSLNQPEGTGIQWNRLLISPQDLGRLDYFSDSWLMNRESFLQINVDTIETVEDACFQVIDDETVSMQHQEDAKDSNGRQQQQQQQHQTTRNKMFVDWTNFSVEHLSKWWKNLQALSHSNPGMADQVVRILKTYLHKVRYNTAKIKPANQQKVAIGMIAFQSYESPPSVGLERGHQLTAHSLAATIGSLLQVGMFGHIVVGGYKHPSDSDRVKEAFTILEGIFLDNDSGGNSHFKNPLSLAIGDTQVAYVQLEESWVQTKRVTANIPRGVLLGMQKALQNEFPPQEQAKWIGSSTARQWQYFYLTEPDSILNTKPKILPLLRSGLDQGWIFFPHRWQPIPHQADLPNHHDSFLSPSRYIPNTVAPFSNVTNIQSPWNDNNNSDHIETSDDVVLHCCDDGMDKPGRTEAFGTKMKPCGKWWWACGFSSLNQPGAALMPNEVLELHKRLIPYPMMRLQGGTSFIVAASEMGRRCLPSKRPCAV
;
A
#
# COMPACT_ATOMS: atom_id res chain seq x y z
N MET A 1 -19.76 49.71 35.85
CA MET A 1 -18.78 49.56 36.94
C MET A 1 -17.64 48.72 36.38
N GLN A 2 -16.60 49.37 35.83
CA GLN A 2 -15.24 49.48 36.43
C GLN A 2 -14.59 48.09 36.62
N SER A 3 -13.68 47.64 35.74
CA SER A 3 -12.26 48.01 35.54
C SER A 3 -11.30 47.41 36.58
N LEU A 4 -10.16 46.92 36.08
CA LEU A 4 -8.82 46.61 36.67
C LEU A 4 -8.41 45.16 36.33
N THR A 5 -7.57 44.88 35.32
CA THR A 5 -6.09 45.01 35.22
C THR A 5 -5.32 44.30 36.33
N ASP A 6 -4.48 43.31 35.96
CA ASP A 6 -3.01 43.44 36.04
C ASP A 6 -2.28 42.15 35.59
N SER A 7 -1.22 42.37 34.80
CA SER A 7 -0.15 41.42 34.51
C SER A 7 1.02 41.64 35.49
N PRO A 8 2.01 40.75 35.52
CA PRO A 8 3.38 41.23 35.66
C PRO A 8 4.33 40.69 34.59
N ASN A 9 5.08 41.63 34.02
CA ASN A 9 6.33 41.44 33.30
C ASN A 9 7.44 40.95 34.25
N LEU A 10 8.33 40.10 33.74
CA LEU A 10 9.71 39.98 34.21
C LEU A 10 10.64 39.82 33.01
N SER A 11 11.46 40.84 32.79
CA SER A 11 12.65 40.83 31.94
C SER A 11 13.85 41.21 32.80
N ILE A 12 15.02 40.63 32.52
CA ILE A 12 16.40 41.16 32.66
C ILE A 12 17.34 40.07 32.12
N ILE A 13 17.89 40.27 30.91
CA ILE A 13 19.27 40.69 30.57
C ILE A 13 20.35 39.64 30.92
N GLY A 14 20.99 39.13 29.87
CA GLY A 14 22.24 38.38 29.92
C GLY A 14 22.87 38.34 28.53
N SER A 15 23.62 39.39 28.21
CA SER A 15 24.44 39.53 26.99
C SER A 15 25.69 38.66 27.04
N SER A 16 25.96 37.89 26.00
CA SER A 16 27.32 37.48 25.65
C SER A 16 27.49 37.44 24.14
N THR A 17 28.37 38.31 23.67
CA THR A 17 28.92 38.42 22.32
C THR A 17 29.85 37.26 22.01
N SER A 18 29.68 36.61 20.86
CA SER A 18 30.81 35.98 20.15
C SER A 18 30.58 35.93 18.63
N SER A 19 31.36 36.78 17.96
CA SER A 19 32.06 36.55 16.69
C SER A 19 31.41 35.65 15.62
N SER A 20 30.86 36.36 14.63
CA SER A 20 30.96 36.07 13.19
C SER A 20 31.96 35.00 12.76
N ASN A 21 31.45 33.93 12.13
CA ASN A 21 32.10 33.30 10.99
C ASN A 21 31.04 32.99 9.93
N ARG A 22 31.08 33.80 8.88
CA ARG A 22 30.22 33.75 7.70
C ARG A 22 30.80 32.67 6.78
N ILE A 23 30.24 31.47 6.82
CA ILE A 23 30.50 30.43 5.81
C ILE A 23 29.38 30.55 4.78
N SER A 24 29.74 31.02 3.59
CA SER A 24 28.87 30.99 2.42
C SER A 24 28.63 29.53 2.00
N PRO A 25 27.38 29.06 1.83
CA PRO A 25 27.14 27.84 1.09
C PRO A 25 27.01 28.22 -0.40
N THR A 26 28.14 28.24 -1.10
CA THR A 26 28.12 27.82 -2.51
C THR A 26 27.98 26.31 -2.49
N ASN A 27 26.86 25.77 -2.95
CA ASN A 27 26.85 24.59 -3.82
C ASN A 27 25.45 24.33 -4.36
N ASN A 28 25.38 24.36 -5.69
CA ASN A 28 24.34 23.77 -6.48
C ASN A 28 24.31 22.26 -6.20
N ASP A 29 23.29 21.78 -5.50
CA ASP A 29 22.88 20.37 -5.57
C ASP A 29 22.14 20.13 -6.89
N SER A 30 22.85 20.33 -7.99
CA SER A 30 22.51 19.67 -9.25
C SER A 30 22.83 18.20 -9.06
N LEU A 31 21.81 17.36 -9.00
CA LEU A 31 21.90 15.92 -9.24
C LEU A 31 22.50 15.72 -10.65
N ASN A 32 23.82 15.80 -10.74
CA ASN A 32 24.55 15.17 -11.82
C ASN A 32 24.29 13.67 -11.65
N GLN A 33 23.49 13.10 -12.55
CA GLN A 33 23.40 11.66 -12.67
C GLN A 33 24.83 11.14 -12.88
N PRO A 34 25.39 10.38 -11.93
CA PRO A 34 26.67 9.76 -12.15
C PRO A 34 26.42 8.64 -13.14
N GLU A 35 26.84 8.83 -14.38
CA GLU A 35 27.12 7.69 -15.26
C GLU A 35 28.14 6.80 -14.53
N GLY A 36 27.66 5.64 -14.03
CA GLY A 36 28.54 4.53 -13.63
C GLY A 36 28.91 4.38 -12.15
N THR A 37 28.32 5.11 -11.18
CA THR A 37 28.53 4.75 -9.77
C THR A 37 27.55 3.65 -9.36
N GLY A 38 28.04 2.41 -9.25
CA GLY A 38 27.25 1.28 -8.77
C GLY A 38 26.58 1.58 -7.43
N ILE A 39 25.30 1.96 -7.48
CA ILE A 39 24.47 2.09 -6.29
C ILE A 39 24.53 0.75 -5.58
N GLN A 40 25.09 0.74 -4.37
CA GLN A 40 25.17 -0.47 -3.57
C GLN A 40 23.76 -0.82 -3.11
N TRP A 41 23.08 -1.65 -3.89
CA TRP A 41 21.74 -2.16 -3.60
C TRP A 41 21.56 -2.69 -2.19
N ASN A 42 22.61 -3.29 -1.63
CA ASN A 42 22.65 -3.80 -0.26
C ASN A 42 22.31 -2.73 0.79
N ARG A 43 22.46 -1.44 0.47
CA ARG A 43 22.13 -0.31 1.34
C ARG A 43 20.67 0.14 1.26
N LEU A 44 19.96 -0.26 0.22
CA LEU A 44 18.58 0.16 -0.03
C LEU A 44 17.57 -0.90 0.36
N LEU A 45 18.03 -2.13 0.62
CA LEU A 45 17.21 -3.31 0.82
C LEU A 45 17.42 -3.86 2.22
N ILE A 46 16.33 -4.35 2.82
CA ILE A 46 16.40 -5.07 4.09
C ILE A 46 17.16 -6.37 3.85
N SER A 47 18.04 -6.73 4.79
CA SER A 47 18.84 -7.93 4.64
C SER A 47 17.94 -9.18 4.67
N PRO A 48 18.19 -10.19 3.81
CA PRO A 48 17.39 -11.41 3.77
C PRO A 48 17.17 -12.10 5.12
N GLN A 49 18.19 -12.13 5.98
CA GLN A 49 18.10 -12.74 7.31
C GLN A 49 17.17 -11.99 8.27
N ASP A 50 16.88 -10.72 7.98
CA ASP A 50 15.98 -9.89 8.79
C ASP A 50 14.54 -9.95 8.27
N LEU A 51 14.30 -10.60 7.13
CA LEU A 51 12.97 -10.82 6.56
C LEU A 51 12.45 -12.20 6.92
N GLY A 52 11.32 -12.24 7.63
CA GLY A 52 10.57 -13.46 7.88
C GLY A 52 9.42 -13.64 6.88
N ARG A 53 8.85 -14.85 6.80
CA ARG A 53 7.70 -15.16 5.93
C ARG A 53 6.54 -14.16 6.04
N LEU A 54 6.30 -13.64 7.24
CA LEU A 54 5.20 -12.70 7.49
C LEU A 54 5.45 -11.30 6.91
N ASP A 55 6.71 -10.91 6.64
CA ASP A 55 7.00 -9.60 6.06
C ASP A 55 6.50 -9.48 4.63
N TYR A 56 6.38 -10.62 3.93
CA TYR A 56 5.87 -10.71 2.57
C TYR A 56 4.34 -10.77 2.51
N PHE A 57 3.66 -10.69 3.66
CA PHE A 57 2.20 -10.67 3.74
C PHE A 57 1.63 -9.28 3.39
N SER A 58 1.72 -8.93 2.11
CA SER A 58 1.21 -7.65 1.59
C SER A 58 0.06 -7.81 0.60
N ASP A 59 -0.32 -9.05 0.27
CA ASP A 59 -1.27 -9.38 -0.79
C ASP A 59 -0.91 -8.71 -2.14
N SER A 60 0.37 -8.36 -2.31
CA SER A 60 0.90 -7.62 -3.45
C SER A 60 2.37 -7.93 -3.68
N TRP A 61 2.82 -7.88 -4.92
CA TRP A 61 4.24 -8.02 -5.28
C TRP A 61 4.47 -7.51 -6.69
N LEU A 62 5.73 -7.18 -7.00
CA LEU A 62 6.20 -6.81 -8.33
C LEU A 62 7.36 -7.74 -8.72
N MET A 63 7.24 -8.42 -9.85
CA MET A 63 8.31 -9.29 -10.36
C MET A 63 8.46 -9.21 -11.88
N ASN A 64 9.53 -9.78 -12.40
CA ASN A 64 9.72 -9.90 -13.84
C ASN A 64 8.90 -11.05 -14.45
N ARG A 65 8.78 -11.02 -15.77
CA ARG A 65 8.04 -12.00 -16.56
C ARG A 65 8.50 -13.43 -16.34
N GLU A 66 9.80 -13.66 -16.26
CA GLU A 66 10.35 -15.01 -16.14
C GLU A 66 9.94 -15.64 -14.81
N SER A 67 10.11 -14.92 -13.71
CA SER A 67 9.66 -15.36 -12.38
C SER A 67 8.14 -15.53 -12.32
N PHE A 68 7.39 -14.63 -12.96
CA PHE A 68 5.93 -14.73 -13.04
C PHE A 68 5.45 -16.03 -13.73
N LEU A 69 6.08 -16.40 -14.84
CA LEU A 69 5.74 -17.62 -15.58
C LEU A 69 6.17 -18.91 -14.86
N GLN A 70 7.06 -18.80 -13.86
CA GLN A 70 7.49 -19.94 -13.03
C GLN A 70 6.52 -20.24 -11.88
N ILE A 71 5.60 -19.32 -11.54
CA ILE A 71 4.62 -19.55 -10.47
C ILE A 71 3.76 -20.76 -10.80
N ASN A 72 3.83 -21.78 -9.95
CA ASN A 72 2.94 -22.93 -10.02
C ASN A 72 1.55 -22.58 -9.46
N VAL A 73 0.63 -22.19 -10.34
CA VAL A 73 -0.72 -21.78 -9.94
C VAL A 73 -1.59 -22.92 -9.38
N ASP A 74 -1.19 -24.18 -9.54
CA ASP A 74 -1.94 -25.34 -9.04
C ASP A 74 -1.68 -25.62 -7.55
N THR A 75 -0.61 -25.07 -6.98
CA THR A 75 -0.30 -25.17 -5.54
C THR A 75 -0.88 -24.01 -4.72
N ILE A 76 -1.53 -23.05 -5.39
CA ILE A 76 -2.19 -21.90 -4.74
C ILE A 76 -3.57 -22.34 -4.23
N GLU A 77 -3.67 -22.75 -2.96
CA GLU A 77 -4.92 -23.21 -2.37
C GLU A 77 -5.71 -22.06 -1.70
N THR A 78 -5.03 -21.04 -1.17
CA THR A 78 -5.63 -19.84 -0.57
C THR A 78 -5.12 -18.54 -1.20
N VAL A 79 -5.71 -17.40 -0.82
CA VAL A 79 -5.29 -16.05 -1.28
C VAL A 79 -3.84 -15.79 -0.85
N GLU A 80 -3.51 -16.18 0.38
CA GLU A 80 -2.18 -16.04 0.95
C GLU A 80 -1.12 -16.86 0.21
N ASP A 81 -1.49 -18.06 -0.28
CA ASP A 81 -0.58 -18.90 -1.07
C ASP A 81 -0.15 -18.19 -2.36
N ALA A 82 -1.00 -17.36 -2.98
CA ALA A 82 -0.64 -16.60 -4.17
C ALA A 82 0.48 -15.59 -3.92
N CYS A 83 0.67 -15.21 -2.66
CA CYS A 83 1.75 -14.32 -2.22
C CYS A 83 2.97 -15.10 -1.75
N PHE A 84 2.77 -16.30 -1.20
CA PHE A 84 3.84 -17.12 -0.63
C PHE A 84 4.46 -18.15 -1.58
N GLN A 85 3.77 -18.60 -2.62
CA GLN A 85 4.37 -19.52 -3.61
C GLN A 85 5.60 -18.91 -4.28
N VAL A 86 5.61 -17.59 -4.40
CA VAL A 86 6.76 -16.79 -4.84
C VAL A 86 8.00 -16.96 -3.95
N ILE A 87 7.81 -17.41 -2.70
CA ILE A 87 8.85 -17.60 -1.68
C ILE A 87 9.29 -19.06 -1.59
N ASP A 88 8.34 -20.00 -1.66
CA ASP A 88 8.56 -21.39 -1.25
C ASP A 88 9.23 -22.26 -2.34
N ASP A 89 9.14 -21.90 -3.64
CA ASP A 89 9.68 -22.70 -4.77
C ASP A 89 11.21 -22.89 -4.74
N GLU A 90 11.97 -22.04 -4.02
CA GLU A 90 13.43 -22.22 -3.88
C GLU A 90 13.77 -23.38 -2.93
N THR A 91 12.93 -23.66 -1.92
CA THR A 91 13.23 -24.65 -0.87
C THR A 91 13.10 -26.11 -1.32
N VAL A 92 12.23 -26.39 -2.30
CA VAL A 92 12.00 -27.77 -2.79
C VAL A 92 13.14 -28.26 -3.67
N SER A 93 13.82 -27.36 -4.38
CA SER A 93 14.96 -27.71 -5.23
C SER A 93 16.19 -28.20 -4.45
N MET A 94 16.30 -27.83 -3.16
CA MET A 94 17.44 -28.20 -2.31
C MET A 94 17.34 -29.61 -1.72
N GLN A 95 16.13 -30.10 -1.42
CA GLN A 95 15.97 -31.41 -0.75
C GLN A 95 16.31 -32.60 -1.65
N HIS A 96 16.34 -32.43 -2.98
CA HIS A 96 16.74 -33.49 -3.89
C HIS A 96 18.25 -33.58 -4.17
N GLN A 97 19.08 -32.71 -3.59
CA GLN A 97 20.54 -32.78 -3.75
C GLN A 97 21.28 -33.42 -2.57
N GLU A 98 20.62 -33.71 -1.44
CA GLU A 98 21.28 -34.28 -0.26
C GLU A 98 21.60 -35.79 -0.36
N ASP A 99 21.03 -36.52 -1.33
CA ASP A 99 21.22 -37.96 -1.45
C ASP A 99 22.36 -38.39 -2.39
N ALA A 100 23.06 -37.46 -3.04
CA ALA A 100 24.24 -37.76 -3.83
C ALA A 100 25.50 -37.84 -2.94
N LYS A 101 25.59 -38.89 -2.11
CA LYS A 101 26.85 -39.24 -1.44
C LYS A 101 27.87 -39.63 -2.51
N ASP A 102 29.00 -38.93 -2.56
CA ASP A 102 30.14 -39.46 -3.29
C ASP A 102 30.61 -40.77 -2.66
N SER A 103 31.25 -41.63 -3.47
CA SER A 103 31.75 -42.95 -3.05
C SER A 103 32.85 -42.88 -1.97
N ASN A 104 33.27 -41.68 -1.57
CA ASN A 104 34.35 -41.46 -0.60
C ASN A 104 33.86 -40.99 0.77
N GLY A 105 32.55 -40.84 0.96
CA GLY A 105 31.97 -40.49 2.26
C GLY A 105 32.43 -39.14 2.80
N ARG A 106 32.99 -38.27 1.94
CA ARG A 106 33.34 -36.90 2.35
C ARG A 106 32.13 -36.03 2.13
N GLN A 107 31.42 -35.71 3.21
CA GLN A 107 30.54 -34.54 3.23
C GLN A 107 31.41 -33.32 2.92
N GLN A 108 31.44 -32.89 1.65
CA GLN A 108 31.78 -31.51 1.36
C GLN A 108 30.66 -30.70 2.01
N GLN A 109 30.95 -30.11 3.18
CA GLN A 109 30.34 -28.85 3.57
C GLN A 109 30.75 -27.80 2.53
N GLN A 110 30.25 -27.94 1.30
CA GLN A 110 30.00 -26.76 0.50
C GLN A 110 29.00 -26.00 1.35
N GLN A 111 29.49 -24.94 1.98
CA GLN A 111 28.67 -23.80 2.33
C GLN A 111 27.83 -23.53 1.08
N GLN A 112 26.63 -24.10 1.03
CA GLN A 112 25.56 -23.67 0.15
C GLN A 112 25.27 -22.26 0.65
N GLN A 113 26.13 -21.33 0.23
CA GLN A 113 25.95 -19.92 0.39
C GLN A 113 24.55 -19.67 -0.12
N HIS A 114 23.73 -19.30 0.84
CA HIS A 114 22.32 -19.02 0.73
C HIS A 114 22.02 -18.53 -0.67
N GLN A 115 21.28 -19.33 -1.44
CA GLN A 115 20.56 -18.78 -2.59
C GLN A 115 19.88 -17.53 -2.04
N THR A 116 20.38 -16.40 -2.51
CA THR A 116 19.97 -15.09 -2.07
C THR A 116 18.50 -15.01 -2.41
N THR A 117 17.64 -15.09 -1.41
CA THR A 117 16.20 -15.01 -1.61
C THR A 117 15.91 -13.86 -2.57
N ARG A 118 15.29 -14.17 -3.72
CA ARG A 118 14.95 -13.18 -4.75
C ARG A 118 14.03 -12.09 -4.21
N ASN A 119 13.35 -12.38 -3.10
CA ASN A 119 12.43 -11.52 -2.39
C ASN A 119 13.15 -10.35 -1.70
N LYS A 120 12.80 -9.13 -2.07
CA LYS A 120 13.39 -7.88 -1.58
C LYS A 120 12.31 -6.92 -1.08
N MET A 121 12.67 -6.17 -0.05
CA MET A 121 11.90 -5.03 0.47
C MET A 121 12.86 -3.87 0.70
N PHE A 122 12.40 -2.63 0.54
CA PHE A 122 13.23 -1.45 0.76
C PHE A 122 13.38 -1.15 2.26
N VAL A 123 14.53 -0.60 2.66
CA VAL A 123 14.72 -0.10 4.04
C VAL A 123 13.80 1.10 4.30
N ASP A 124 13.65 2.01 3.34
CA ASP A 124 12.68 3.11 3.44
C ASP A 124 11.31 2.63 2.91
N TRP A 125 10.34 2.52 3.80
CA TRP A 125 9.00 2.06 3.47
C TRP A 125 8.31 2.95 2.44
N THR A 126 8.61 4.24 2.44
CA THR A 126 8.00 5.19 1.50
C THR A 126 8.52 5.05 0.07
N ASN A 127 9.56 4.23 -0.17
CA ASN A 127 10.03 3.92 -1.52
C ASN A 127 9.02 3.05 -2.27
N PHE A 128 8.46 2.03 -1.62
CA PHE A 128 7.53 1.07 -2.22
C PHE A 128 6.64 0.44 -1.16
N SER A 129 5.38 0.87 -1.12
CA SER A 129 4.44 0.47 -0.08
C SER A 129 2.99 0.52 -0.56
N VAL A 130 2.10 -0.13 0.19
CA VAL A 130 0.67 -0.19 -0.10
C VAL A 130 -0.12 0.14 1.16
N GLU A 131 -1.14 0.99 1.06
CA GLU A 131 -2.14 1.17 2.12
C GLU A 131 -3.31 0.21 1.87
N HIS A 132 -3.54 -0.74 2.79
CA HIS A 132 -4.66 -1.69 2.66
C HIS A 132 -5.88 -1.22 3.46
N LEU A 133 -6.91 -0.79 2.74
CA LEU A 133 -7.94 0.05 3.32
C LEU A 133 -9.11 -0.74 3.97
N SER A 134 -9.40 -1.97 3.55
CA SER A 134 -10.62 -2.65 4.04
C SER A 134 -10.65 -2.91 5.53
N LYS A 135 -9.49 -3.15 6.13
CA LYS A 135 -9.37 -3.32 7.58
C LYS A 135 -9.83 -2.07 8.34
N TRP A 136 -9.55 -0.88 7.80
CA TRP A 136 -9.88 0.41 8.40
C TRP A 136 -11.40 0.62 8.47
N TRP A 137 -12.09 0.53 7.33
CA TRP A 137 -13.53 0.75 7.31
C TRP A 137 -14.35 -0.40 7.89
N LYS A 138 -13.81 -1.64 7.92
CA LYS A 138 -14.41 -2.76 8.66
C LYS A 138 -14.49 -2.43 10.16
N ASN A 139 -13.44 -1.86 10.74
CA ASN A 139 -13.45 -1.45 12.16
C ASN A 139 -14.38 -0.29 12.45
N LEU A 140 -14.48 0.68 11.52
CA LEU A 140 -15.47 1.76 11.60
C LEU A 140 -16.91 1.29 11.33
N GLN A 141 -17.05 0.05 10.87
CA GLN A 141 -18.30 -0.57 10.44
C GLN A 141 -19.00 0.25 9.35
N ALA A 142 -18.26 0.68 8.33
CA ALA A 142 -18.80 1.50 7.23
C ALA A 142 -20.00 0.84 6.52
N LEU A 143 -20.05 -0.49 6.50
CA LEU A 143 -21.13 -1.27 5.92
C LEU A 143 -22.09 -1.85 6.98
N SER A 144 -22.26 -1.16 8.13
CA SER A 144 -23.18 -1.57 9.20
C SER A 144 -24.34 -0.59 9.34
N HIS A 145 -25.50 -1.09 9.75
CA HIS A 145 -26.68 -0.27 10.10
C HIS A 145 -26.38 0.74 11.19
N SER A 146 -25.47 0.40 12.10
CA SER A 146 -25.12 1.26 13.23
C SER A 146 -24.37 2.52 12.82
N ASN A 147 -23.92 2.63 11.56
CA ASN A 147 -23.10 3.75 11.10
C ASN A 147 -23.34 4.12 9.64
N PRO A 148 -24.55 4.61 9.30
CA PRO A 148 -24.97 4.76 7.91
C PRO A 148 -24.16 5.78 7.09
N GLY A 149 -23.60 6.82 7.73
CA GLY A 149 -22.83 7.88 7.05
C GLY A 149 -21.34 7.57 6.86
N MET A 150 -20.84 6.45 7.40
CA MET A 150 -19.40 6.18 7.37
C MET A 150 -18.91 5.71 6.00
N ALA A 151 -19.73 4.94 5.26
CA ALA A 151 -19.40 4.60 3.87
C ALA A 151 -19.21 5.87 3.02
N ASP A 152 -20.13 6.84 3.14
CA ASP A 152 -20.07 8.11 2.42
C ASP A 152 -18.82 8.92 2.79
N GLN A 153 -18.42 8.89 4.07
CA GLN A 153 -17.19 9.52 4.52
C GLN A 153 -15.95 8.88 3.91
N VAL A 154 -15.89 7.53 3.86
CA VAL A 154 -14.79 6.82 3.20
C VAL A 154 -14.74 7.19 1.71
N VAL A 155 -15.89 7.15 1.03
CA VAL A 155 -16.03 7.52 -0.39
C VAL A 155 -15.55 8.96 -0.62
N ARG A 156 -15.88 9.91 0.25
CA ARG A 156 -15.40 11.31 0.16
C ARG A 156 -13.89 11.41 0.23
N ILE A 157 -13.24 10.63 1.11
CA ILE A 157 -11.78 10.60 1.23
C ILE A 157 -11.17 10.01 -0.05
N LEU A 158 -11.73 8.92 -0.58
CA LEU A 158 -11.25 8.31 -1.84
C LEU A 158 -11.42 9.26 -3.04
N LYS A 159 -12.52 10.01 -3.12
CA LYS A 159 -12.70 11.07 -4.14
C LYS A 159 -11.62 12.15 -4.02
N THR A 160 -11.36 12.62 -2.80
CA THR A 160 -10.32 13.63 -2.55
C THR A 160 -8.95 13.11 -2.97
N TYR A 161 -8.64 11.86 -2.63
CA TYR A 161 -7.42 11.19 -3.06
C TYR A 161 -7.32 11.13 -4.59
N LEU A 162 -8.36 10.68 -5.30
CA LEU A 162 -8.37 10.59 -6.76
C LEU A 162 -8.15 11.93 -7.47
N HIS A 163 -8.67 13.04 -6.92
CA HIS A 163 -8.35 14.37 -7.46
C HIS A 163 -6.86 14.74 -7.30
N LYS A 164 -6.23 14.36 -6.18
CA LYS A 164 -4.78 14.52 -6.00
C LYS A 164 -3.99 13.66 -6.98
N VAL A 165 -4.42 12.40 -7.19
CA VAL A 165 -3.84 11.49 -8.18
C VAL A 165 -3.84 12.15 -9.55
N ARG A 166 -4.98 12.64 -10.03
CA ARG A 166 -5.10 13.32 -11.33
C ARG A 166 -4.08 14.44 -11.49
N TYR A 167 -4.00 15.30 -10.48
CA TYR A 167 -3.06 16.42 -10.48
C TYR A 167 -1.60 15.95 -10.55
N ASN A 168 -1.26 14.90 -9.80
CA ASN A 168 0.09 14.33 -9.82
C ASN A 168 0.41 13.67 -11.16
N THR A 169 -0.51 12.87 -11.71
CA THR A 169 -0.32 12.19 -13.00
C THR A 169 -0.12 13.19 -14.14
N ALA A 170 -0.84 14.31 -14.14
CA ALA A 170 -0.65 15.37 -15.14
C ALA A 170 0.74 16.03 -15.09
N LYS A 171 1.40 16.03 -13.93
CA LYS A 171 2.77 16.54 -13.78
C LYS A 171 3.85 15.59 -14.28
N ILE A 172 3.55 14.30 -14.33
CA ILE A 172 4.48 13.28 -14.83
C ILE A 172 4.56 13.47 -16.34
N LYS A 173 5.58 14.22 -16.79
CA LYS A 173 5.89 14.28 -18.22
C LYS A 173 6.14 12.84 -18.68
N PRO A 174 5.54 12.38 -19.78
CA PRO A 174 5.88 11.11 -20.41
C PRO A 174 7.29 11.22 -21.03
N ALA A 175 8.30 11.36 -20.18
CA ALA A 175 9.69 11.48 -20.59
C ALA A 175 10.20 10.07 -20.84
N ASN A 176 9.96 9.54 -22.04
CA ASN A 176 10.53 8.30 -22.58
C ASN A 176 10.39 7.04 -21.69
N GLN A 177 9.54 7.05 -20.66
CA GLN A 177 9.32 5.91 -19.80
C GLN A 177 8.47 4.90 -20.56
N GLN A 178 9.14 3.86 -21.07
CA GLN A 178 8.46 2.74 -21.68
C GLN A 178 7.60 2.06 -20.61
N LYS A 179 6.28 2.10 -20.79
CA LYS A 179 5.33 1.40 -19.93
C LYS A 179 5.40 -0.10 -20.23
N VAL A 180 6.20 -0.81 -19.43
CA VAL A 180 6.53 -2.23 -19.63
C VAL A 180 5.96 -3.15 -18.55
N ALA A 181 5.17 -2.61 -17.62
CA ALA A 181 4.53 -3.38 -16.56
C ALA A 181 3.02 -3.59 -16.81
N ILE A 182 2.49 -4.73 -16.37
CA ILE A 182 1.05 -4.96 -16.20
C ILE A 182 0.70 -4.93 -14.71
N GLY A 183 -0.32 -4.15 -14.36
CA GLY A 183 -0.98 -4.22 -13.06
C GLY A 183 -2.14 -5.21 -13.09
N MET A 184 -2.21 -6.10 -12.12
CA MET A 184 -3.25 -7.13 -11.98
C MET A 184 -3.97 -6.92 -10.65
N ILE A 185 -5.29 -6.70 -10.72
CA ILE A 185 -6.13 -6.49 -9.54
C ILE A 185 -7.04 -7.71 -9.40
N ALA A 186 -6.86 -8.47 -8.32
CA ALA A 186 -7.73 -9.58 -7.94
C ALA A 186 -9.00 -9.03 -7.27
N PHE A 187 -10.02 -8.76 -8.08
CA PHE A 187 -11.20 -8.02 -7.66
C PHE A 187 -12.24 -8.93 -6.98
N GLN A 188 -12.49 -8.65 -5.71
CA GLN A 188 -13.65 -9.12 -4.98
C GLN A 188 -14.43 -7.92 -4.46
N SER A 189 -15.73 -7.88 -4.74
CA SER A 189 -16.56 -6.79 -4.26
C SER A 189 -16.93 -6.91 -2.78
N TYR A 190 -17.20 -5.77 -2.14
CA TYR A 190 -17.73 -5.76 -0.79
C TYR A 190 -19.23 -6.00 -0.81
N GLU A 191 -19.66 -7.07 -0.15
CA GLU A 191 -21.07 -7.30 0.11
C GLU A 191 -21.52 -6.47 1.31
N SER A 192 -22.64 -5.77 1.14
CA SER A 192 -23.37 -5.17 2.26
C SER A 192 -24.57 -6.05 2.57
N PRO A 193 -24.91 -6.25 3.86
CA PRO A 193 -26.17 -6.89 4.21
C PRO A 193 -27.32 -6.16 3.50
N PRO A 194 -28.34 -6.87 2.97
CA PRO A 194 -29.43 -6.23 2.22
C PRO A 194 -30.07 -5.05 2.94
N SER A 195 -30.14 -5.14 4.27
CA SER A 195 -30.73 -4.13 5.16
C SER A 195 -29.88 -2.86 5.35
N VAL A 196 -28.58 -2.89 5.01
CA VAL A 196 -27.70 -1.69 5.02
C VAL A 196 -27.87 -0.89 3.72
N GLY A 197 -28.45 -1.51 2.70
CA GLY A 197 -28.56 -0.98 1.34
C GLY A 197 -27.40 -1.46 0.48
N LEU A 198 -27.73 -2.17 -0.60
CA LEU A 198 -26.77 -2.69 -1.57
C LEU A 198 -25.91 -1.58 -2.20
N GLU A 199 -26.48 -0.38 -2.30
CA GLU A 199 -25.85 0.81 -2.86
C GLU A 199 -24.59 1.25 -2.10
N ARG A 200 -24.55 1.11 -0.76
CA ARG A 200 -23.37 1.53 0.00
C ARG A 200 -22.16 0.64 -0.27
N GLY A 201 -22.38 -0.68 -0.30
CA GLY A 201 -21.35 -1.64 -0.67
C GLY A 201 -20.90 -1.45 -2.12
N HIS A 202 -21.83 -1.12 -3.01
CA HIS A 202 -21.55 -0.76 -4.40
C HIS A 202 -20.59 0.42 -4.48
N GLN A 203 -20.99 1.58 -3.96
CA GLN A 203 -20.21 2.81 -4.04
C GLN A 203 -18.84 2.67 -3.39
N LEU A 204 -18.76 2.05 -2.21
CA LEU A 204 -17.47 1.83 -1.55
C LEU A 204 -16.55 0.94 -2.39
N THR A 205 -17.08 -0.14 -2.99
CA THR A 205 -16.31 -1.02 -3.86
C THR A 205 -15.82 -0.27 -5.11
N ALA A 206 -16.71 0.47 -5.78
CA ALA A 206 -16.37 1.17 -7.02
C ALA A 206 -15.31 2.26 -6.78
N HIS A 207 -15.46 3.08 -5.74
CA HIS A 207 -14.49 4.12 -5.41
C HIS A 207 -13.16 3.56 -4.92
N SER A 208 -13.19 2.45 -4.17
CA SER A 208 -11.97 1.76 -3.74
C SER A 208 -11.18 1.24 -4.95
N LEU A 209 -11.86 0.55 -5.87
CA LEU A 209 -11.23 0.05 -7.09
C LEU A 209 -10.70 1.21 -7.95
N ALA A 210 -11.48 2.28 -8.12
CA ALA A 210 -11.03 3.47 -8.83
C ALA A 210 -9.77 4.07 -8.18
N ALA A 211 -9.72 4.19 -6.85
CA ALA A 211 -8.56 4.68 -6.13
C ALA A 211 -7.33 3.78 -6.30
N THR A 212 -7.51 2.46 -6.25
CA THR A 212 -6.47 1.47 -6.52
C THR A 212 -5.90 1.66 -7.94
N ILE A 213 -6.75 1.69 -8.97
CA ILE A 213 -6.33 1.93 -10.36
C ILE A 213 -5.64 3.30 -10.48
N GLY A 214 -6.19 4.33 -9.86
CA GLY A 214 -5.61 5.67 -9.79
C GLY A 214 -4.18 5.66 -9.23
N SER A 215 -3.94 4.90 -8.16
CA SER A 215 -2.60 4.75 -7.58
C SER A 215 -1.60 4.13 -8.56
N LEU A 216 -2.03 3.13 -9.35
CA LEU A 216 -1.19 2.51 -10.38
C LEU A 216 -0.90 3.49 -11.53
N LEU A 217 -1.91 4.24 -11.97
CA LEU A 217 -1.74 5.28 -12.99
C LEU A 217 -0.73 6.35 -12.55
N GLN A 218 -0.77 6.73 -11.27
CA GLN A 218 0.18 7.68 -10.69
C GLN A 218 1.62 7.20 -10.76
N VAL A 219 1.88 5.91 -10.53
CA VAL A 219 3.25 5.36 -10.61
C VAL A 219 3.82 5.46 -12.03
N GLY A 220 2.96 5.46 -13.06
CA GLY A 220 3.37 5.74 -14.44
C GLY A 220 4.08 4.59 -15.18
N MET A 221 4.38 3.47 -14.51
CA MET A 221 5.07 2.33 -15.15
C MET A 221 4.13 1.33 -15.86
N PHE A 222 2.83 1.37 -15.54
CA PHE A 222 1.86 0.38 -15.99
C PHE A 222 1.24 0.77 -17.32
N GLY A 223 1.50 -0.01 -18.37
CA GLY A 223 0.91 0.21 -19.69
C GLY A 223 -0.45 -0.45 -19.84
N HIS A 224 -0.70 -1.47 -19.03
CA HIS A 224 -1.98 -2.16 -18.97
C HIS A 224 -2.33 -2.49 -17.52
N ILE A 225 -3.61 -2.37 -17.17
CA ILE A 225 -4.16 -2.75 -15.87
C ILE A 225 -5.35 -3.68 -16.11
N VAL A 226 -5.28 -4.88 -15.56
CA VAL A 226 -6.34 -5.89 -15.65
C VAL A 226 -7.01 -6.04 -14.30
N VAL A 227 -8.33 -5.92 -14.30
CA VAL A 227 -9.20 -6.20 -13.16
C VAL A 227 -9.86 -7.56 -13.39
N GLY A 228 -9.46 -8.59 -12.65
CA GLY A 228 -10.05 -9.92 -12.76
C GLY A 228 -11.04 -10.17 -11.64
N GLY A 229 -12.32 -10.39 -11.99
CA GLY A 229 -13.39 -10.68 -11.03
C GLY A 229 -14.03 -12.05 -11.26
N TYR A 230 -14.58 -12.65 -10.21
CA TYR A 230 -15.33 -13.90 -10.31
C TYR A 230 -16.82 -13.66 -10.58
N LYS A 231 -17.61 -14.70 -10.90
CA LYS A 231 -18.98 -14.67 -11.48
C LYS A 231 -20.07 -14.05 -10.57
N HIS A 232 -19.75 -13.10 -9.69
CA HIS A 232 -20.78 -12.38 -8.95
C HIS A 232 -21.46 -11.38 -9.92
N PRO A 233 -22.80 -11.44 -10.11
CA PRO A 233 -23.50 -10.63 -11.13
C PRO A 233 -23.20 -9.13 -11.04
N SER A 234 -23.06 -8.60 -9.82
CA SER A 234 -22.78 -7.20 -9.57
C SER A 234 -21.30 -6.80 -9.64
N ASP A 235 -20.36 -7.73 -9.83
CA ASP A 235 -18.94 -7.37 -9.96
C ASP A 235 -18.71 -6.55 -11.21
N SER A 236 -19.28 -6.98 -12.35
CA SER A 236 -19.16 -6.25 -13.60
C SER A 236 -19.73 -4.83 -13.51
N ASP A 237 -20.82 -4.63 -12.78
CA ASP A 237 -21.45 -3.31 -12.64
C ASP A 237 -20.62 -2.38 -11.74
N ARG A 238 -20.06 -2.90 -10.65
CA ARG A 238 -19.13 -2.16 -9.77
C ARG A 238 -17.86 -1.75 -10.50
N VAL A 239 -17.33 -2.62 -11.37
CA VAL A 239 -16.15 -2.30 -12.17
C VAL A 239 -16.47 -1.25 -13.24
N LYS A 240 -17.63 -1.33 -13.91
CA LYS A 240 -18.09 -0.28 -14.83
C LYS A 240 -18.20 1.06 -14.09
N GLU A 241 -18.80 1.09 -12.90
CA GLU A 241 -18.90 2.33 -12.11
C GLU A 241 -17.50 2.88 -11.75
N ALA A 242 -16.56 2.02 -11.34
CA ALA A 242 -15.18 2.43 -11.09
C ALA A 242 -14.52 3.06 -12.33
N PHE A 243 -14.77 2.51 -13.52
CA PHE A 243 -14.25 3.06 -14.78
C PHE A 243 -14.92 4.40 -15.12
N THR A 244 -16.22 4.54 -14.92
CA THR A 244 -16.94 5.82 -15.07
C THR A 244 -16.39 6.90 -14.12
N ILE A 245 -16.10 6.54 -12.86
CA ILE A 245 -15.48 7.45 -11.88
C ILE A 245 -14.12 7.94 -12.38
N LEU A 246 -13.28 7.02 -12.89
CA LEU A 246 -11.97 7.37 -13.44
C LEU A 246 -12.09 8.25 -14.69
N GLU A 247 -12.99 7.93 -15.61
CA GLU A 247 -13.24 8.79 -16.78
C GLU A 247 -13.62 10.21 -16.36
N GLY A 248 -14.58 10.36 -15.45
CA GLY A 248 -15.00 11.68 -14.97
C GLY A 248 -13.88 12.44 -14.23
N ILE A 249 -12.90 11.74 -13.67
CA ILE A 249 -11.74 12.38 -13.05
C ILE A 249 -10.68 12.73 -14.08
N PHE A 250 -10.37 11.86 -15.04
CA PHE A 250 -9.19 12.02 -15.91
C PHE A 250 -9.50 12.60 -17.29
N LEU A 251 -10.74 12.50 -17.81
CA LEU A 251 -11.08 12.85 -19.20
C LEU A 251 -12.05 14.05 -19.35
N ASP A 252 -12.80 14.41 -18.31
CA ASP A 252 -13.97 15.31 -18.41
C ASP A 252 -13.71 16.80 -18.71
N ASN A 253 -12.46 17.29 -18.81
CA ASN A 253 -12.23 18.74 -18.90
C ASN A 253 -11.81 19.29 -20.26
N ASP A 254 -11.34 18.48 -21.23
CA ASP A 254 -10.65 19.04 -22.40
C ASP A 254 -11.28 18.74 -23.75
N SER A 255 -12.37 17.97 -23.81
CA SER A 255 -12.97 17.61 -25.09
C SER A 255 -14.48 17.47 -24.97
N GLY A 256 -15.21 18.53 -25.32
CA GLY A 256 -16.66 18.50 -25.58
C GLY A 256 -17.06 17.64 -26.79
N GLY A 257 -16.37 16.52 -27.01
CA GLY A 257 -16.64 15.54 -28.04
C GLY A 257 -17.27 14.31 -27.41
N ASN A 258 -18.37 13.84 -28.00
CA ASN A 258 -19.02 12.57 -27.69
C ASN A 258 -18.00 11.43 -27.49
N SER A 259 -17.59 11.14 -26.25
CA SER A 259 -16.84 9.93 -25.94
C SER A 259 -17.81 8.75 -26.03
N HIS A 260 -17.99 8.25 -27.25
CA HIS A 260 -18.70 7.00 -27.46
C HIS A 260 -17.86 5.88 -26.84
N PHE A 261 -18.27 5.41 -25.66
CA PHE A 261 -17.86 4.12 -25.13
C PHE A 261 -18.08 3.06 -26.22
N LYS A 262 -16.98 2.51 -26.75
CA LYS A 262 -17.08 1.29 -27.57
C LYS A 262 -17.21 0.05 -26.68
N ASN A 263 -16.77 0.10 -25.42
CA ASN A 263 -16.86 -1.00 -24.47
C ASN A 263 -16.85 -0.49 -23.01
N PRO A 264 -17.91 -0.68 -22.20
CA PRO A 264 -17.97 -0.21 -20.81
C PRO A 264 -17.01 -0.97 -19.87
N LEU A 265 -16.41 -2.07 -20.33
CA LEU A 265 -15.45 -2.89 -19.59
C LEU A 265 -14.01 -2.66 -20.02
N SER A 266 -13.74 -1.57 -20.73
CA SER A 266 -12.39 -1.11 -21.04
C SER A 266 -12.32 0.42 -21.07
N LEU A 267 -11.22 0.96 -20.57
CA LEU A 267 -10.96 2.39 -20.48
C LEU A 267 -9.50 2.65 -20.87
N ALA A 268 -9.23 3.76 -21.54
CA ALA A 268 -7.88 4.24 -21.82
C ALA A 268 -7.66 5.59 -21.13
N ILE A 269 -6.61 5.69 -20.32
CA ILE A 269 -6.21 6.92 -19.62
C ILE A 269 -4.78 7.23 -20.02
N GLY A 270 -4.61 8.22 -20.91
CA GLY A 270 -3.34 8.41 -21.63
C GLY A 270 -2.95 7.12 -22.36
N ASP A 271 -1.69 6.69 -22.21
CA ASP A 271 -1.21 5.45 -22.83
C ASP A 271 -1.47 4.18 -21.99
N THR A 272 -2.21 4.28 -20.88
CA THR A 272 -2.53 3.11 -20.05
C THR A 272 -3.91 2.58 -20.42
N GLN A 273 -3.97 1.30 -20.78
CA GLN A 273 -5.22 0.58 -20.99
C GLN A 273 -5.66 -0.06 -19.67
N VAL A 274 -6.97 -0.03 -19.40
CA VAL A 274 -7.61 -0.67 -18.27
C VAL A 274 -8.69 -1.58 -18.81
N ALA A 275 -8.76 -2.82 -18.32
CA ALA A 275 -9.73 -3.80 -18.77
C ALA A 275 -10.26 -4.65 -17.62
N TYR A 276 -11.53 -5.06 -17.73
CA TYR A 276 -12.13 -6.07 -16.87
C TYR A 276 -12.16 -7.43 -17.56
N VAL A 277 -11.80 -8.48 -16.83
CA VAL A 277 -11.88 -9.87 -17.27
C VAL A 277 -12.71 -10.68 -16.27
N GLN A 278 -13.63 -11.48 -16.81
CA GLN A 278 -14.43 -12.41 -16.02
C GLN A 278 -13.68 -13.73 -15.89
N LEU A 279 -13.39 -14.13 -14.66
CA LEU A 279 -12.67 -15.38 -14.39
C LEU A 279 -13.58 -16.60 -14.52
N GLU A 280 -13.02 -17.70 -15.04
CA GLU A 280 -13.68 -18.99 -15.05
C GLU A 280 -13.69 -19.62 -13.65
N GLU A 281 -14.72 -20.41 -13.38
CA GLU A 281 -14.92 -21.09 -12.11
C GLU A 281 -13.83 -22.12 -11.81
N SER A 282 -13.40 -22.87 -12.82
CA SER A 282 -12.27 -23.81 -12.73
C SER A 282 -10.93 -23.13 -12.40
N TRP A 283 -10.82 -21.82 -12.65
CA TRP A 283 -9.58 -21.08 -12.38
C TRP A 283 -9.51 -20.56 -10.94
N VAL A 284 -10.64 -20.36 -10.30
CA VAL A 284 -10.70 -19.84 -8.92
C VAL A 284 -10.98 -20.92 -7.89
N GLN A 285 -11.61 -22.04 -8.25
CA GLN A 285 -11.90 -23.10 -7.31
C GLN A 285 -10.64 -23.84 -6.87
N THR A 286 -10.50 -24.04 -5.57
CA THR A 286 -9.43 -24.86 -4.97
C THR A 286 -10.04 -25.85 -3.99
N LYS A 287 -9.21 -26.73 -3.42
CA LYS A 287 -9.64 -27.65 -2.36
C LYS A 287 -10.03 -26.94 -1.06
N ARG A 288 -9.53 -25.71 -0.84
CA ARG A 288 -9.68 -24.98 0.43
C ARG A 288 -10.69 -23.84 0.37
N VAL A 289 -10.83 -23.18 -0.78
CA VAL A 289 -11.74 -22.04 -0.95
C VAL A 289 -12.52 -22.15 -2.23
N THR A 290 -13.75 -21.64 -2.21
CA THR A 290 -14.67 -21.68 -3.36
C THR A 290 -14.30 -20.70 -4.46
N ALA A 291 -13.62 -19.60 -4.11
CA ALA A 291 -13.19 -18.58 -5.06
C ALA A 291 -11.85 -17.95 -4.63
N ASN A 292 -10.74 -18.52 -5.11
CA ASN A 292 -9.41 -17.94 -5.05
C ASN A 292 -9.19 -17.03 -6.26
N ILE A 293 -9.69 -15.79 -6.16
CA ILE A 293 -9.61 -14.80 -7.26
C ILE A 293 -8.16 -14.52 -7.68
N PRO A 294 -7.18 -14.32 -6.76
CA PRO A 294 -5.77 -14.18 -7.12
C PRO A 294 -5.25 -15.33 -7.99
N ARG A 295 -5.53 -16.59 -7.63
CA ARG A 295 -5.17 -17.75 -8.47
C ARG A 295 -5.73 -17.61 -9.88
N GLY A 296 -7.02 -17.29 -10.00
CA GLY A 296 -7.67 -17.16 -11.30
C GLY A 296 -7.08 -16.05 -12.16
N VAL A 297 -6.68 -14.93 -11.56
CA VAL A 297 -5.97 -13.84 -12.24
C VAL A 297 -4.60 -14.28 -12.73
N LEU A 298 -3.82 -14.97 -11.89
CA LEU A 298 -2.49 -15.47 -12.26
C LEU A 298 -2.57 -16.48 -13.40
N LEU A 299 -3.47 -17.47 -13.29
CA LEU A 299 -3.69 -18.48 -14.33
C LEU A 299 -4.17 -17.85 -15.64
N GLY A 300 -5.15 -16.95 -15.59
CA GLY A 300 -5.65 -16.26 -16.78
C GLY A 300 -4.55 -15.45 -17.47
N MET A 301 -3.73 -14.72 -16.71
CA MET A 301 -2.61 -13.97 -17.27
C MET A 301 -1.55 -14.89 -17.89
N GLN A 302 -1.18 -16.00 -17.23
CA GLN A 302 -0.23 -16.98 -17.78
C GLN A 302 -0.74 -17.54 -19.13
N LYS A 303 -2.01 -17.94 -19.19
CA LYS A 303 -2.68 -18.40 -20.44
C LYS A 303 -2.64 -17.35 -21.54
N ALA A 304 -2.92 -16.08 -21.20
CA ALA A 304 -2.83 -14.98 -22.15
C ALA A 304 -1.41 -14.80 -22.70
N LEU A 305 -0.39 -14.86 -21.86
CA LEU A 305 1.02 -14.73 -22.28
C LEU A 305 1.51 -15.92 -23.13
N GLN A 306 0.91 -17.08 -22.95
CA GLN A 306 1.18 -18.32 -23.70
C GLN A 306 0.39 -18.43 -25.01
N ASN A 307 -0.45 -17.43 -25.33
CA ASN A 307 -1.35 -17.42 -26.49
C ASN A 307 -2.39 -18.56 -26.48
N GLU A 308 -2.86 -18.95 -25.30
CA GLU A 308 -3.93 -19.96 -25.16
C GLU A 308 -5.33 -19.36 -25.37
N PHE A 309 -5.45 -18.03 -25.44
CA PHE A 309 -6.70 -17.34 -25.72
C PHE A 309 -6.80 -16.89 -27.18
N PRO A 310 -8.02 -16.80 -27.74
CA PRO A 310 -8.25 -16.07 -28.98
C PRO A 310 -7.77 -14.62 -28.88
N PRO A 311 -7.33 -13.99 -29.98
CA PRO A 311 -6.74 -12.64 -29.94
C PRO A 311 -7.59 -11.57 -29.24
N GLN A 312 -8.92 -11.63 -29.39
CA GLN A 312 -9.84 -10.68 -28.76
C GLN A 312 -9.88 -10.82 -27.23
N GLU A 313 -9.82 -12.05 -26.72
CA GLU A 313 -9.79 -12.32 -25.28
C GLU A 313 -8.40 -12.03 -24.73
N GLN A 314 -7.35 -12.44 -25.45
CA GLN A 314 -5.97 -12.14 -25.13
C GLN A 314 -5.73 -10.63 -24.96
N ALA A 315 -6.29 -9.81 -25.86
CA ALA A 315 -6.16 -8.35 -25.79
C ALA A 315 -6.76 -7.73 -24.51
N LYS A 316 -7.71 -8.38 -23.83
CA LYS A 316 -8.21 -7.91 -22.53
C LYS A 316 -7.16 -8.08 -21.43
N TRP A 317 -6.34 -9.13 -21.51
CA TRP A 317 -5.31 -9.45 -20.53
C TRP A 317 -4.00 -8.70 -20.74
N ILE A 318 -3.58 -8.51 -22.00
CA ILE A 318 -2.26 -7.94 -22.31
C ILE A 318 -2.35 -6.64 -23.14
N GLY A 319 -3.54 -6.07 -23.29
CA GLY A 319 -3.78 -4.87 -24.08
C GLY A 319 -3.62 -5.08 -25.60
N SER A 320 -3.57 -3.99 -26.35
CA SER A 320 -3.36 -4.01 -27.81
C SER A 320 -1.92 -4.30 -28.23
N SER A 321 -1.04 -4.51 -27.26
CA SER A 321 0.40 -4.70 -27.47
C SER A 321 0.72 -6.18 -27.64
N THR A 322 1.90 -6.48 -28.21
CA THR A 322 2.37 -7.87 -28.26
C THR A 322 2.73 -8.35 -26.84
N ALA A 323 2.51 -9.64 -26.57
CA ALA A 323 2.86 -10.22 -25.27
C ALA A 323 4.31 -9.92 -24.86
N ARG A 324 5.25 -9.81 -25.80
CA ARG A 324 6.68 -9.57 -25.57
C ARG A 324 7.01 -8.20 -24.97
N GLN A 325 6.11 -7.22 -25.07
CA GLN A 325 6.33 -5.88 -24.52
C GLN A 325 6.35 -5.87 -22.99
N TRP A 326 5.59 -6.77 -22.36
CA TRP A 326 5.42 -6.82 -20.92
C TRP A 326 6.59 -7.54 -20.26
N GLN A 327 7.37 -6.78 -19.49
CA GLN A 327 8.56 -7.23 -18.79
C GLN A 327 8.28 -7.51 -17.31
N TYR A 328 7.32 -6.80 -16.71
CA TYR A 328 7.04 -6.87 -15.28
C TYR A 328 5.54 -7.02 -14.97
N PHE A 329 5.24 -7.66 -13.85
CA PHE A 329 3.89 -7.97 -13.39
C PHE A 329 3.73 -7.57 -11.94
N TYR A 330 2.69 -6.81 -11.64
CA TYR A 330 2.30 -6.39 -10.30
C TYR A 330 0.95 -7.00 -9.94
N LEU A 331 0.87 -7.74 -8.84
CA LEU A 331 -0.40 -8.24 -8.29
C LEU A 331 -0.83 -7.34 -7.12
N THR A 332 -2.14 -7.07 -6.99
CA THR A 332 -2.71 -6.36 -5.84
C THR A 332 -4.22 -6.61 -5.66
N GLU A 333 -4.80 -6.01 -4.62
CA GLU A 333 -6.21 -6.07 -4.22
C GLU A 333 -6.98 -4.78 -4.60
N PRO A 334 -8.32 -4.77 -4.66
CA PRO A 334 -9.10 -3.62 -5.11
C PRO A 334 -9.18 -2.45 -4.11
N ASP A 335 -8.61 -2.60 -2.92
CA ASP A 335 -8.52 -1.61 -1.84
C ASP A 335 -7.10 -1.34 -1.36
N SER A 336 -6.16 -1.48 -2.30
CA SER A 336 -4.74 -1.32 -2.06
C SER A 336 -4.23 -0.08 -2.78
N ILE A 337 -3.82 0.94 -2.02
CA ILE A 337 -3.27 2.19 -2.58
C ILE A 337 -1.76 2.09 -2.65
N LEU A 338 -1.23 1.96 -3.87
CA LEU A 338 0.20 1.87 -4.12
C LEU A 338 0.86 3.25 -3.94
N ASN A 339 1.85 3.32 -3.06
CA ASN A 339 2.66 4.47 -2.77
C ASN A 339 4.12 4.18 -3.11
N THR A 340 4.61 4.80 -4.18
CA THR A 340 5.97 4.58 -4.70
C THR A 340 6.65 5.91 -5.02
N LYS A 341 7.93 6.06 -4.63
CA LYS A 341 8.76 7.21 -5.01
C LYS A 341 9.11 7.16 -6.50
N PRO A 342 8.86 8.21 -7.30
CA PRO A 342 9.23 8.23 -8.72
C PRO A 342 10.72 7.96 -8.93
N LYS A 343 11.55 8.51 -8.05
CA LYS A 343 13.01 8.33 -8.08
C LYS A 343 13.46 6.89 -7.83
N ILE A 344 12.63 6.01 -7.28
CA ILE A 344 12.98 4.60 -7.09
C ILE A 344 12.67 3.74 -8.31
N LEU A 345 11.90 4.23 -9.29
CA LEU A 345 11.48 3.43 -10.44
C LEU A 345 12.64 2.88 -11.27
N PRO A 346 13.72 3.65 -11.57
CA PRO A 346 14.87 3.11 -12.29
C PRO A 346 15.59 2.00 -11.51
N LEU A 347 15.65 2.15 -10.18
CA LEU A 347 16.20 1.13 -9.30
C LEU A 347 15.30 -0.10 -9.34
N LEU A 348 14.02 0.00 -9.01
CA LEU A 348 13.05 -1.11 -9.12
C LEU A 348 13.21 -1.88 -10.43
N ARG A 349 13.28 -1.18 -11.56
CA ARG A 349 13.55 -1.77 -12.88
C ARG A 349 14.83 -2.59 -12.91
N SER A 350 15.96 -2.00 -12.52
CA SER A 350 17.25 -2.69 -12.49
C SER A 350 17.26 -3.92 -11.57
N GLY A 351 16.53 -3.90 -10.45
CA GLY A 351 16.38 -5.07 -9.57
C GLY A 351 15.52 -6.16 -10.20
N LEU A 352 14.42 -5.79 -10.87
CA LEU A 352 13.56 -6.73 -11.58
C LEU A 352 14.30 -7.41 -12.74
N ASP A 353 15.14 -6.66 -13.46
CA ASP A 353 16.00 -7.18 -14.53
C ASP A 353 17.02 -8.20 -14.00
N GLN A 354 17.41 -8.10 -12.73
CA GLN A 354 18.27 -9.07 -12.03
C GLN A 354 17.50 -10.28 -11.47
N GLY A 355 16.19 -10.37 -11.69
CA GLY A 355 15.36 -11.47 -11.18
C GLY A 355 14.87 -11.28 -9.74
N TRP A 356 14.96 -10.07 -9.17
CA TRP A 356 14.39 -9.82 -7.85
C TRP A 356 12.88 -9.70 -7.91
N ILE A 357 12.28 -9.97 -6.76
CA ILE A 357 10.85 -9.88 -6.53
C ILE A 357 10.64 -8.90 -5.40
N PHE A 358 9.96 -7.79 -5.68
CA PHE A 358 9.75 -6.73 -4.71
C PHE A 358 8.40 -6.87 -4.04
N PHE A 359 8.41 -6.88 -2.71
CA PHE A 359 7.20 -6.81 -1.90
C PHE A 359 7.03 -5.39 -1.36
N PRO A 360 5.87 -4.75 -1.55
CA PRO A 360 5.60 -3.46 -0.94
C PRO A 360 5.43 -3.61 0.57
N HIS A 361 5.88 -2.62 1.33
CA HIS A 361 5.49 -2.52 2.73
C HIS A 361 3.98 -2.31 2.84
N ARG A 362 3.27 -3.19 3.56
CA ARG A 362 1.82 -3.04 3.77
C ARG A 362 1.57 -2.12 4.97
N TRP A 363 1.27 -0.86 4.73
CA TRP A 363 0.76 0.05 5.76
C TRP A 363 -0.60 -0.44 6.24
N GLN A 364 -0.77 -0.44 7.57
CA GLN A 364 -2.05 -0.71 8.21
C GLN A 364 -2.68 0.59 8.68
N PRO A 365 -3.66 1.16 7.95
CA PRO A 365 -4.43 2.29 8.44
C PRO A 365 -5.17 1.89 9.71
N ILE A 366 -5.20 2.81 10.67
CA ILE A 366 -5.82 2.67 11.97
C ILE A 366 -6.95 3.71 12.08
N PRO A 367 -8.18 3.31 12.44
CA PRO A 367 -9.26 4.25 12.71
C PRO A 367 -8.84 5.28 13.75
N HIS A 368 -8.77 6.55 13.36
CA HIS A 368 -8.32 7.63 14.21
C HIS A 368 -9.27 8.81 14.12
N GLN A 369 -9.51 9.49 15.25
CA GLN A 369 -10.47 10.59 15.35
C GLN A 369 -10.18 11.73 14.36
N ALA A 370 -8.90 12.00 14.13
CA ALA A 370 -8.45 13.04 13.20
C ALA A 370 -8.81 12.77 11.72
N ASP A 371 -9.20 11.54 11.36
CA ASP A 371 -9.62 11.16 10.00
C ASP A 371 -11.15 11.26 9.81
N LEU A 372 -11.87 11.66 10.87
CA LEU A 372 -13.33 11.66 10.96
C LEU A 372 -13.85 13.10 11.14
N PRO A 373 -14.22 13.81 10.06
CA PRO A 373 -14.45 15.26 10.09
C PRO A 373 -15.66 15.73 10.92
N ASN A 374 -16.50 14.83 11.44
CA ASN A 374 -17.70 15.18 12.22
C ASN A 374 -17.73 14.48 13.59
N HIS A 375 -16.60 14.33 14.28
CA HIS A 375 -16.53 13.70 15.61
C HIS A 375 -17.42 14.35 16.69
N HIS A 376 -17.95 15.55 16.44
CA HIS A 376 -18.95 16.20 17.29
C HIS A 376 -20.36 15.60 17.16
N ASP A 377 -20.63 14.84 16.10
CA ASP A 377 -21.90 14.12 15.94
C ASP A 377 -21.88 12.81 16.74
N SER A 378 -22.86 12.66 17.62
CA SER A 378 -23.05 11.59 18.62
C SER A 378 -23.16 10.15 18.08
N PHE A 379 -22.92 9.93 16.78
CA PHE A 379 -23.14 8.63 16.12
C PHE A 379 -21.98 7.66 16.24
N LEU A 380 -20.75 8.13 16.50
CA LEU A 380 -19.59 7.26 16.59
C LEU A 380 -19.24 6.99 18.06
N SER A 381 -19.42 5.73 18.46
CA SER A 381 -18.90 5.26 19.74
C SER A 381 -17.38 5.53 19.80
N PRO A 382 -16.87 6.21 20.85
CA PRO A 382 -15.44 6.49 21.04
C PRO A 382 -14.54 5.26 20.94
N SER A 383 -15.13 4.07 21.05
CA SER A 383 -14.48 2.78 20.90
C SER A 383 -14.07 2.34 19.52
N ARG A 384 -14.55 3.03 18.48
CA ARG A 384 -14.33 2.62 17.08
C ARG A 384 -13.10 3.29 16.46
N TYR A 385 -12.48 4.22 17.17
CA TYR A 385 -11.34 4.98 16.71
C TYR A 385 -10.42 5.33 17.87
N ILE A 386 -9.19 5.65 17.57
CA ILE A 386 -8.23 6.16 18.53
C ILE A 386 -8.45 7.68 18.69
N PRO A 387 -8.55 8.20 19.92
CA PRO A 387 -8.77 9.63 20.13
C PRO A 387 -7.50 10.43 19.81
N ASN A 388 -7.69 11.62 19.24
CA ASN A 388 -6.59 12.53 18.89
C ASN A 388 -6.18 13.46 20.06
N THR A 389 -6.71 13.24 21.25
CA THR A 389 -6.51 14.09 22.44
C THR A 389 -5.63 13.46 23.52
N VAL A 390 -5.21 12.19 23.34
CA VAL A 390 -4.48 11.43 24.36
C VAL A 390 -3.12 11.01 23.80
N ALA A 391 -2.03 11.38 24.47
CA ALA A 391 -0.69 10.94 24.10
C ALA A 391 -0.50 9.43 24.41
N PRO A 392 0.23 8.65 23.59
CA PRO A 392 0.99 9.10 22.41
C PRO A 392 0.15 9.23 21.13
N PHE A 393 -1.14 8.87 21.15
CA PHE A 393 -1.97 8.83 19.95
C PHE A 393 -2.23 10.20 19.31
N SER A 394 -2.22 11.26 20.12
CA SER A 394 -2.24 12.65 19.61
C SER A 394 -1.01 13.01 18.78
N ASN A 395 0.10 12.28 18.93
CA ASN A 395 1.39 12.60 18.31
C ASN A 395 1.48 11.91 16.94
N VAL A 396 0.80 12.50 15.95
CA VAL A 396 0.81 11.99 14.57
C VAL A 396 1.90 12.68 13.77
N THR A 397 2.86 11.91 13.28
CA THR A 397 3.95 12.41 12.43
C THR A 397 3.49 12.45 10.97
N ASN A 398 3.55 13.63 10.34
CA ASN A 398 3.28 13.73 8.90
C ASN A 398 4.51 13.31 8.11
N ILE A 399 4.33 12.39 7.17
CA ILE A 399 5.35 11.92 6.25
C ILE A 399 5.02 12.48 4.88
N GLN A 400 5.96 13.21 4.29
CA GLN A 400 5.77 13.82 2.98
C GLN A 400 5.58 12.74 1.92
N SER A 401 4.64 13.00 1.02
CA SER A 401 4.45 12.13 -0.12
C SER A 401 5.65 12.12 -1.05
N PRO A 402 5.96 10.99 -1.68
CA PRO A 402 6.81 10.93 -2.86
C PRO A 402 6.51 11.92 -4.00
N TRP A 403 5.28 12.44 -4.08
CA TRP A 403 4.79 13.18 -5.24
C TRP A 403 4.61 14.67 -5.02
N ASN A 404 4.89 15.16 -3.80
CA ASN A 404 4.74 16.57 -3.46
C ASN A 404 6.01 17.37 -3.79
N ASP A 405 6.44 17.32 -5.06
CA ASP A 405 7.41 18.25 -5.63
C ASP A 405 6.65 19.50 -6.09
N ASN A 406 6.17 20.29 -5.14
CA ASN A 406 5.78 21.66 -5.45
C ASN A 406 7.07 22.47 -5.66
N ASN A 407 7.64 22.34 -6.87
CA ASN A 407 8.72 23.18 -7.39
C ASN A 407 8.29 24.66 -7.59
N ASN A 408 7.15 25.10 -7.05
CA ASN A 408 6.95 26.52 -6.73
C ASN A 408 7.67 26.82 -5.41
N SER A 409 8.99 26.70 -5.48
CA SER A 409 9.95 26.83 -4.40
C SER A 409 10.23 28.28 -3.98
N ASP A 410 9.31 29.22 -4.24
CA ASP A 410 9.46 30.58 -3.70
C ASP A 410 8.96 30.68 -2.25
N HIS A 411 8.18 29.69 -1.79
CA HIS A 411 7.80 29.52 -0.39
C HIS A 411 7.97 28.06 0.03
N ILE A 412 9.21 27.57 0.05
CA ILE A 412 9.57 26.57 1.06
C ILE A 412 9.45 27.32 2.38
N GLU A 413 8.25 27.31 2.97
CA GLU A 413 8.13 27.62 4.38
C GLU A 413 9.16 26.75 5.10
N THR A 414 10.00 27.42 5.89
CA THR A 414 11.08 26.89 6.72
C THR A 414 10.55 25.99 7.85
N SER A 415 9.52 25.20 7.57
CA SER A 415 8.97 24.23 8.48
C SER A 415 9.96 23.08 8.50
N ASP A 416 10.85 23.16 9.49
CA ASP A 416 11.80 22.11 9.83
C ASP A 416 11.09 20.76 10.07
N ASP A 417 9.76 20.69 10.18
CA ASP A 417 8.97 19.53 10.63
C ASP A 417 8.69 18.45 9.59
N VAL A 418 9.10 18.62 8.33
CA VAL A 418 8.76 17.65 7.28
C VAL A 418 9.67 16.43 7.31
N VAL A 419 9.08 15.26 7.55
CA VAL A 419 9.76 13.96 7.51
C VAL A 419 9.66 13.35 6.11
N LEU A 420 10.79 12.91 5.55
CA LEU A 420 10.90 12.43 4.16
C LEU A 420 10.95 10.90 4.03
N HIS A 421 11.31 10.21 5.11
CA HIS A 421 11.58 8.79 5.11
C HIS A 421 10.85 8.10 6.24
N CYS A 422 10.55 6.83 6.03
CA CYS A 422 10.14 5.97 7.11
C CYS A 422 11.01 4.73 7.08
N CYS A 423 11.91 4.64 8.05
CA CYS A 423 12.99 3.67 8.06
C CYS A 423 12.58 2.41 8.80
N ASP A 424 12.84 1.27 8.18
CA ASP A 424 12.62 -0.02 8.80
C ASP A 424 13.30 -0.11 10.17
N ASP A 425 12.52 -0.50 11.18
CA ASP A 425 12.95 -0.64 12.57
C ASP A 425 12.66 -2.05 13.08
N GLY A 426 12.65 -3.02 12.15
CA GLY A 426 12.45 -4.42 12.44
C GLY A 426 11.05 -4.77 12.97
N MET A 427 10.97 -5.95 13.57
CA MET A 427 9.73 -6.56 14.05
C MET A 427 9.65 -6.48 15.57
N ASP A 428 8.74 -5.67 16.08
CA ASP A 428 8.29 -5.74 17.46
C ASP A 428 6.88 -6.34 17.42
N LYS A 429 6.66 -7.53 17.97
CA LYS A 429 5.35 -8.21 17.92
C LYS A 429 4.67 -8.08 19.29
N PRO A 430 4.05 -6.95 19.66
CA PRO A 430 3.46 -6.73 20.99
C PRO A 430 2.36 -7.75 21.31
N GLY A 431 1.77 -8.39 20.30
CA GLY A 431 0.81 -9.48 20.51
C GLY A 431 1.43 -10.80 20.98
N ARG A 432 2.76 -10.93 20.95
CA ARG A 432 3.54 -12.11 21.38
C ARG A 432 4.63 -11.78 22.39
N THR A 433 5.21 -10.58 22.33
CA THR A 433 6.26 -10.13 23.24
C THR A 433 5.66 -9.59 24.53
N GLU A 434 6.43 -9.71 25.60
CA GLU A 434 6.16 -9.08 26.88
C GLU A 434 6.35 -7.57 26.75
N ALA A 435 5.41 -6.87 26.11
CA ALA A 435 5.37 -5.42 26.22
C ALA A 435 5.20 -5.10 27.71
N PHE A 436 6.22 -4.46 28.31
CA PHE A 436 6.28 -4.12 29.73
C PHE A 436 6.40 -5.31 30.70
N GLY A 437 7.06 -6.41 30.30
CA GLY A 437 7.34 -7.53 31.21
C GLY A 437 6.13 -8.37 31.61
N THR A 438 5.00 -8.22 30.90
CA THR A 438 3.80 -9.05 31.09
C THR A 438 3.37 -9.69 29.79
N LYS A 439 3.19 -11.01 29.80
CA LYS A 439 2.67 -11.75 28.65
C LYS A 439 1.24 -11.29 28.35
N MET A 440 1.06 -10.54 27.26
CA MET A 440 -0.25 -10.03 26.90
C MET A 440 -1.18 -11.17 26.49
N LYS A 441 -2.34 -11.27 27.15
CA LYS A 441 -3.37 -12.25 26.78
C LYS A 441 -3.81 -12.01 25.32
N PRO A 442 -3.90 -13.06 24.48
CA PRO A 442 -4.48 -12.92 23.14
C PRO A 442 -5.88 -12.32 23.20
N CYS A 443 -6.18 -11.35 22.33
CA CYS A 443 -7.50 -10.72 22.25
C CYS A 443 -8.45 -11.39 21.22
N GLY A 444 -8.01 -12.49 20.59
CA GLY A 444 -8.79 -13.21 19.56
C GLY A 444 -8.89 -12.47 18.21
N LYS A 445 -8.15 -11.39 18.02
CA LYS A 445 -8.05 -10.61 16.77
C LYS A 445 -6.58 -10.31 16.44
N TRP A 446 -6.36 -9.65 15.31
CA TRP A 446 -5.07 -9.02 14.99
C TRP A 446 -4.62 -8.10 16.11
N TRP A 447 -3.32 -8.06 16.39
CA TRP A 447 -2.77 -7.38 17.56
C TRP A 447 -3.10 -5.88 17.59
N TRP A 448 -3.08 -5.24 16.42
CA TRP A 448 -3.42 -3.82 16.24
C TRP A 448 -4.93 -3.56 16.41
N ALA A 449 -5.76 -4.60 16.35
CA ALA A 449 -7.21 -4.50 16.45
C ALA A 449 -7.76 -4.71 17.88
N CYS A 450 -6.93 -5.07 18.86
CA CYS A 450 -7.40 -5.53 20.18
C CYS A 450 -8.20 -4.50 20.99
N GLY A 451 -7.98 -3.20 20.79
CA GLY A 451 -8.71 -2.14 21.50
C GLY A 451 -10.12 -1.89 20.96
N PHE A 452 -10.35 -2.14 19.66
CA PHE A 452 -11.61 -1.78 18.99
C PHE A 452 -12.78 -2.73 19.29
N SER A 453 -12.52 -3.93 19.81
CA SER A 453 -13.55 -4.93 20.11
C SER A 453 -14.08 -4.91 21.54
N SER A 454 -13.32 -4.34 22.46
CA SER A 454 -13.54 -4.48 23.91
C SER A 454 -14.57 -3.50 24.47
N LEU A 455 -15.18 -2.71 23.60
CA LEU A 455 -15.92 -1.50 23.95
C LEU A 455 -17.24 -1.39 23.17
N ASN A 456 -17.99 -2.48 23.17
CA ASN A 456 -19.34 -2.52 22.58
C ASN A 456 -20.41 -1.86 23.46
N GLN A 457 -20.04 -1.15 24.54
CA GLN A 457 -21.01 -0.41 25.33
C GLN A 457 -21.21 0.99 24.74
N PRO A 458 -22.36 1.29 24.11
CA PRO A 458 -22.63 2.61 23.56
C PRO A 458 -22.71 3.63 24.69
N GLY A 459 -22.05 4.78 24.53
CA GLY A 459 -22.28 5.97 25.36
C GLY A 459 -21.41 6.12 26.62
N ALA A 460 -20.52 5.18 26.93
CA ALA A 460 -19.52 5.41 27.99
C ALA A 460 -18.40 6.32 27.45
N ALA A 461 -18.27 7.52 28.01
CA ALA A 461 -17.08 8.34 27.80
C ALA A 461 -15.90 7.62 28.45
N LEU A 462 -14.90 7.26 27.66
CA LEU A 462 -13.70 6.60 28.17
C LEU A 462 -12.75 7.64 28.74
N MET A 463 -12.27 7.37 29.95
CA MET A 463 -11.19 8.15 30.54
C MET A 463 -9.89 7.88 29.78
N PRO A 464 -8.95 8.85 29.69
CA PRO A 464 -7.69 8.66 28.96
C PRO A 464 -6.92 7.39 29.32
N ASN A 465 -6.89 7.00 30.60
CA ASN A 465 -6.22 5.78 31.05
C ASN A 465 -6.89 4.50 30.54
N GLU A 466 -8.21 4.49 30.36
CA GLU A 466 -8.93 3.35 29.80
C GLU A 466 -8.60 3.20 28.31
N VAL A 467 -8.56 4.31 27.57
CA VAL A 467 -8.12 4.32 26.16
C VAL A 467 -6.72 3.74 26.02
N LEU A 468 -5.78 4.17 26.87
CA LEU A 468 -4.41 3.68 26.86
C LEU A 468 -4.35 2.19 27.15
N GLU A 469 -5.06 1.70 28.17
CA GLU A 469 -5.08 0.27 28.48
C GLU A 469 -5.72 -0.59 27.39
N LEU A 470 -6.71 -0.07 26.68
CA LEU A 470 -7.38 -0.77 25.60
C LEU A 470 -6.52 -0.84 24.33
N HIS A 471 -5.82 0.25 24.02
CA HIS A 471 -4.97 0.38 22.85
C HIS A 471 -3.48 0.22 23.17
N LYS A 472 -3.10 -0.33 24.32
CA LYS A 472 -1.71 -0.41 24.78
C LYS A 472 -0.75 -1.14 23.83
N ARG A 473 -1.28 -2.01 22.95
CA ARG A 473 -0.50 -2.68 21.90
C ARG A 473 -0.03 -1.74 20.79
N LEU A 474 -0.68 -0.59 20.63
CA LEU A 474 -0.34 0.44 19.64
C LEU A 474 0.58 1.52 20.21
N ILE A 475 0.69 1.63 21.55
CA ILE A 475 1.55 2.63 22.22
C ILE A 475 3.01 2.62 21.72
N PRO A 476 3.65 1.45 21.49
CA PRO A 476 5.04 1.42 21.01
C PRO A 476 5.23 1.90 19.55
N TYR A 477 4.14 2.11 18.81
CA TYR A 477 4.20 2.41 17.38
C TYR A 477 3.98 3.90 17.14
N PRO A 478 4.87 4.57 16.40
CA PRO A 478 4.65 5.96 16.03
C PRO A 478 3.40 6.05 15.14
N MET A 479 2.47 6.94 15.50
CA MET A 479 1.35 7.26 14.63
C MET A 479 1.86 8.16 13.50
N MET A 480 1.53 7.81 12.27
CA MET A 480 2.05 8.47 11.08
C MET A 480 0.93 8.77 10.10
N ARG A 481 1.10 9.77 9.25
CA ARG A 481 0.17 10.10 8.16
C ARG A 481 0.94 10.34 6.88
N LEU A 482 0.60 9.62 5.81
CA LEU A 482 1.20 9.82 4.49
C LEU A 482 0.44 10.90 3.70
N GLN A 483 1.05 12.07 3.50
CA GLN A 483 0.35 13.25 2.96
C GLN A 483 -0.16 13.13 1.52
N GLY A 484 0.41 12.21 0.72
CA GLY A 484 -0.02 11.97 -0.66
C GLY A 484 -0.42 10.53 -0.94
N GLY A 485 -0.61 9.76 0.13
CA GLY A 485 -1.50 8.60 0.10
C GLY A 485 -2.92 9.02 0.43
N THR A 486 -3.70 8.12 1.01
CA THR A 486 -5.07 8.43 1.46
C THR A 486 -5.12 9.46 2.59
N SER A 487 -3.98 9.72 3.23
CA SER A 487 -3.85 10.55 4.44
C SER A 487 -4.51 9.95 5.69
N PHE A 488 -4.85 8.65 5.68
CA PHE A 488 -5.18 7.93 6.90
C PHE A 488 -3.99 7.85 7.84
N ILE A 489 -4.28 7.77 9.13
CA ILE A 489 -3.27 7.47 10.13
C ILE A 489 -2.90 5.99 10.07
N VAL A 490 -1.61 5.72 10.06
CA VAL A 490 -1.00 4.38 10.02
C VAL A 490 -0.07 4.24 11.22
N ALA A 491 0.14 3.02 11.70
CA ALA A 491 1.03 2.76 12.83
C ALA A 491 2.16 1.78 12.51
N ALA A 492 1.87 0.74 11.73
CA ALA A 492 2.75 -0.39 11.51
C ALA A 492 2.37 -1.15 10.24
N SER A 493 3.12 -2.21 9.95
CA SER A 493 2.61 -3.25 9.08
C SER A 493 1.59 -4.14 9.79
N GLU A 494 0.75 -4.84 9.03
CA GLU A 494 -0.23 -5.79 9.59
C GLU A 494 0.45 -6.83 10.52
N MET A 495 1.71 -7.16 10.24
CA MET A 495 2.49 -8.16 10.97
C MET A 495 3.34 -7.60 12.12
N GLY A 496 3.27 -6.29 12.37
CA GLY A 496 3.96 -5.64 13.48
C GLY A 496 5.36 -5.13 13.15
N ARG A 497 5.73 -5.07 11.87
CA ARG A 497 6.97 -4.38 11.47
C ARG A 497 6.81 -2.90 11.78
N ARG A 498 7.86 -2.29 12.31
CA ARG A 498 7.90 -0.88 12.68
C ARG A 498 8.61 -0.07 11.64
N CYS A 499 8.23 1.19 11.63
CA CYS A 499 8.83 2.17 10.77
C CYS A 499 9.09 3.44 11.60
N LEU A 500 10.33 3.92 11.59
CA LEU A 500 10.75 5.12 12.29
C LEU A 500 10.79 6.30 11.31
N PRO A 501 9.92 7.32 11.50
CA PRO A 501 9.99 8.55 10.72
C PRO A 501 11.37 9.21 10.84
N SER A 502 11.98 9.57 9.72
CA SER A 502 13.30 10.21 9.70
C SER A 502 13.41 11.32 8.64
N LYS A 503 13.93 12.48 9.05
CA LYS A 503 14.31 13.56 8.13
C LYS A 503 15.58 13.21 7.33
N ARG A 504 16.37 12.28 7.85
CA ARG A 504 17.57 11.77 7.19
C ARG A 504 17.24 10.51 6.38
N PRO A 505 17.99 10.23 5.30
CA PRO A 505 17.94 8.92 4.66
C PRO A 505 18.12 7.81 5.70
N CYS A 506 17.44 6.68 5.48
CA CYS A 506 17.54 5.55 6.38
C CYS A 506 18.98 5.05 6.48
N ALA A 507 19.45 4.95 7.72
CA ALA A 507 20.73 4.33 8.00
C ALA A 507 20.63 2.84 7.65
N VAL A 508 21.76 2.28 7.24
CA VAL A 508 21.94 0.88 6.88
C VAL A 508 22.70 0.19 7.99
#